data_AF-A0A533YI27-F1
#
_entry.id   AF-A0A533YI27-F1
#
_cell.length_a   1.000
_cell.length_b   1.000
_cell.length_c   1.000
_cell.angle_alpha   90.00
_cell.angle_beta   90.00
_cell.angle_gamma   90.00
#
_symmetry.space_group_name_H-M   'P 1'
#
loop_
_entity.id
_entity.type
_entity.pdbx_description
1 polymer ?
#
loop_
_entity_poly.entity_id
_entity_poly.type
_entity_poly.pdbx_seq_one_letter_code
_entity_poly.pdbx_strand_id
1 'polypeptide(L)'
;MDRKHHWAWPSFSGNTLTKDQLKIHFQQEYAVYVRDFPVFLARIHGQNPPSDVRGMLARNIYEEDTGGLSLSRSHPELFNEMMRGLGYHAKEFQDIQLLPASRRYRNWLDRVSANRDWVIGAAALTIFVEGSINDRREIHEPSKPKTQSEIEDIVRQHPLVRYHGLSPDCLDLVRAHQLVEAGHRQDAYAMILPLTREPKRQEAVLACLKKTLHLWLRYRDGVAHACGLKKR
;
A
#
# COMPACT_ATOMS: atom_id res chain seq x y z
N MET A 1 -11.72 2.67 8.39
CA MET A 1 -10.59 1.74 8.26
C MET A 1 -9.96 1.39 9.62
N ASP A 2 -10.71 1.61 10.70
CA ASP A 2 -10.25 1.67 12.10
C ASP A 2 -9.69 0.35 12.63
N ARG A 3 -9.95 -0.75 11.90
CA ARG A 3 -9.44 -2.09 12.21
C ARG A 3 -8.21 -2.49 11.39
N LYS A 4 -7.76 -1.68 10.42
CA LYS A 4 -6.54 -1.93 9.60
C LYS A 4 -5.29 -1.60 10.41
N HIS A 5 -5.04 -2.43 11.42
CA HIS A 5 -3.87 -2.42 12.28
C HIS A 5 -3.53 -3.85 12.64
N HIS A 6 -2.27 -4.10 12.98
CA HIS A 6 -1.78 -5.45 13.27
C HIS A 6 -0.87 -5.42 14.50
N TRP A 7 -0.96 -6.45 15.34
CA TRP A 7 -0.28 -6.52 16.63
C TRP A 7 1.25 -6.49 16.52
N ALA A 8 1.81 -6.94 15.39
CA ALA A 8 3.24 -6.98 15.16
C ALA A 8 3.79 -5.67 14.58
N TRP A 9 2.93 -4.71 14.21
CA TRP A 9 3.37 -3.47 13.55
C TRP A 9 4.43 -2.69 14.33
N PRO A 10 4.34 -2.53 15.67
CA PRO A 10 5.39 -1.87 16.45
C PRO A 10 6.78 -2.50 16.29
N SER A 11 6.86 -3.80 16.01
CA SER A 11 8.14 -4.47 15.77
C SER A 11 8.74 -4.13 14.40
N PHE A 12 7.89 -3.94 13.37
CA PHE A 12 8.31 -3.53 12.02
C PHE A 12 8.62 -2.03 11.94
N SER A 13 8.06 -1.21 12.82
CA SER A 13 8.32 0.24 12.91
C SER A 13 9.27 0.62 14.04
N GLY A 14 10.00 -0.33 14.60
CA GLY A 14 10.90 -0.15 15.75
C GLY A 14 12.29 -0.74 15.49
N ASN A 15 13.09 -0.92 16.55
CA ASN A 15 14.45 -1.45 16.46
C ASN A 15 14.58 -2.95 16.76
N THR A 16 13.46 -3.67 16.78
CA THR A 16 13.43 -5.05 17.31
C THR A 16 13.76 -6.14 16.28
N LEU A 17 13.71 -5.82 14.99
CA LEU A 17 13.96 -6.80 13.92
C LEU A 17 15.36 -6.66 13.34
N THR A 18 15.96 -7.80 13.02
CA THR A 18 17.19 -7.88 12.23
C THR A 18 16.93 -7.56 10.76
N LYS A 19 17.98 -7.27 9.99
CA LYS A 19 17.88 -7.09 8.52
C LYS A 19 17.32 -8.33 7.84
N ASP A 20 17.70 -9.54 8.24
CA ASP A 20 17.13 -10.76 7.64
C ASP A 20 15.64 -10.93 7.91
N GLN A 21 15.16 -10.56 9.10
CA GLN A 21 13.72 -10.55 9.39
C GLN A 21 12.98 -9.46 8.60
N LEU A 22 13.56 -8.27 8.46
CA LEU A 22 13.00 -7.20 7.63
C LEU A 22 12.97 -7.57 6.15
N LYS A 23 13.97 -8.31 5.66
CA LYS A 23 14.00 -8.81 4.29
C LYS A 23 12.77 -9.67 4.00
N ILE A 24 12.40 -10.58 4.90
CA ILE A 24 11.17 -11.38 4.75
C ILE A 24 9.95 -10.45 4.62
N HIS A 25 9.82 -9.45 5.49
CA HIS A 25 8.72 -8.50 5.45
C HIS A 25 8.62 -7.78 4.10
N PHE A 26 9.71 -7.17 3.65
CA PHE A 26 9.72 -6.37 2.44
C PHE A 26 9.58 -7.20 1.17
N GLN A 27 10.15 -8.41 1.12
CA GLN A 27 9.92 -9.33 0.01
C GLN A 27 8.42 -9.65 -0.11
N GLN A 28 7.77 -9.98 1.00
CA GLN A 28 6.34 -10.31 0.96
C GLN A 28 5.49 -9.09 0.60
N GLU A 29 5.79 -7.90 1.12
CA GLU A 29 5.11 -6.67 0.74
C GLU A 29 5.26 -6.35 -0.76
N TYR A 30 6.50 -6.42 -1.25
CA TYR A 30 6.82 -6.12 -2.64
C TYR A 30 6.07 -7.04 -3.61
N ALA A 31 6.13 -8.35 -3.38
CA ALA A 31 5.52 -9.34 -4.25
C ALA A 31 3.99 -9.48 -4.09
N VAL A 32 3.43 -9.12 -2.93
CA VAL A 32 1.98 -9.18 -2.72
C VAL A 32 1.28 -8.02 -3.41
N TYR A 33 1.80 -6.79 -3.31
CA TYR A 33 1.15 -5.66 -3.95
C TYR A 33 2.06 -4.61 -4.57
N VAL A 34 3.18 -4.19 -3.98
CA VAL A 34 3.90 -3.00 -4.48
C VAL A 34 4.28 -3.14 -5.95
N ARG A 35 4.89 -4.26 -6.34
CA ARG A 35 5.33 -4.49 -7.72
C ARG A 35 4.20 -4.42 -8.75
N ASP A 36 3.03 -4.96 -8.39
CA ASP A 36 1.92 -5.18 -9.32
C ASP A 36 0.73 -4.23 -9.02
N PHE A 37 0.93 -3.22 -8.17
CA PHE A 37 -0.10 -2.27 -7.80
C PHE A 37 -0.67 -1.51 -9.01
N PRO A 38 0.17 -0.96 -9.91
CA PRO A 38 -0.33 -0.36 -11.16
C PRO A 38 -1.16 -1.34 -12.01
N VAL A 39 -0.76 -2.62 -12.07
CA VAL A 39 -1.48 -3.67 -12.80
C VAL A 39 -2.88 -3.90 -12.20
N PHE A 40 -3.01 -3.89 -10.87
CA PHE A 40 -4.32 -3.99 -10.23
C PHE A 40 -5.23 -2.82 -10.57
N LEU A 41 -4.69 -1.59 -10.56
CA LEU A 41 -5.44 -0.40 -10.95
C LEU A 41 -5.84 -0.44 -12.42
N ALA A 42 -4.94 -0.88 -13.31
CA ALA A 42 -5.21 -1.02 -14.74
C ALA A 42 -6.34 -2.01 -15.04
N ARG A 43 -6.44 -3.11 -14.29
CA ARG A 43 -7.55 -4.07 -14.42
C ARG A 43 -8.91 -3.45 -14.08
N ILE A 44 -8.95 -2.60 -13.05
CA ILE A 44 -10.14 -1.86 -12.65
C ILE A 44 -10.49 -0.80 -13.70
N HIS A 45 -9.49 -0.04 -14.17
CA HIS A 45 -9.65 0.93 -15.25
C HIS A 45 -10.18 0.27 -16.53
N GLY A 46 -9.71 -0.93 -16.84
CA GLY A 46 -10.15 -1.74 -17.99
C GLY A 46 -11.60 -2.23 -17.90
N GLN A 47 -12.24 -2.20 -16.73
CA GLN A 47 -13.69 -2.46 -16.61
C GLN A 47 -14.55 -1.29 -17.10
N ASN A 48 -13.92 -0.23 -17.62
CA ASN A 48 -14.57 0.98 -18.14
C ASN A 48 -15.51 1.65 -17.13
N PRO A 49 -15.00 2.08 -15.95
CA PRO A 49 -15.80 2.85 -15.01
C PRO A 49 -16.18 4.23 -15.59
N PRO A 50 -17.03 5.02 -14.90
CA PRO A 50 -17.35 6.40 -15.28
C PRO A 50 -16.12 7.26 -15.60
N SER A 51 -16.30 8.30 -16.41
CA SER A 51 -15.17 9.03 -17.01
C SER A 51 -14.27 9.73 -15.99
N ASP A 52 -14.85 10.28 -14.93
CA ASP A 52 -14.14 10.88 -13.80
C ASP A 52 -13.28 9.85 -13.06
N VAL A 53 -13.83 8.66 -12.79
CA VAL A 53 -13.12 7.52 -12.20
C VAL A 53 -11.95 7.08 -13.08
N ARG A 54 -12.17 6.96 -14.40
CA ARG A 54 -11.09 6.60 -15.34
C ARG A 54 -9.95 7.62 -15.32
N GLY A 55 -10.28 8.91 -15.34
CA GLY A 55 -9.27 9.97 -15.26
C GLY A 55 -8.44 9.90 -13.99
N MET A 56 -9.06 9.62 -12.85
CA MET A 56 -8.36 9.44 -11.57
C MET A 56 -7.47 8.19 -11.58
N LEU A 57 -8.02 7.04 -11.99
CA LEU A 57 -7.25 5.79 -12.09
C LEU A 57 -6.06 5.93 -13.06
N ALA A 58 -6.24 6.63 -14.19
CA ALA A 58 -5.16 6.86 -15.14
C ALA A 58 -4.02 7.69 -14.56
N ARG A 59 -4.32 8.74 -13.77
CA ARG A 59 -3.30 9.51 -13.04
C ARG A 59 -2.57 8.66 -12.00
N ASN A 60 -3.31 7.85 -11.25
CA ASN A 60 -2.71 6.98 -10.23
C ASN A 60 -1.81 5.91 -10.89
N ILE A 61 -2.28 5.26 -11.95
CA ILE A 61 -1.45 4.32 -12.75
C ILE A 61 -0.20 5.03 -13.27
N TYR A 62 -0.33 6.23 -13.85
CA TYR A 62 0.81 6.98 -14.37
C TYR A 62 1.84 7.30 -13.29
N GLU A 63 1.40 7.71 -12.10
CA GLU A 63 2.29 7.97 -10.98
C GLU A 63 2.96 6.69 -10.47
N GLU A 64 2.21 5.61 -10.28
CA GLU A 64 2.74 4.35 -9.76
C GLU A 64 3.72 3.67 -10.74
N ASP A 65 3.44 3.69 -12.06
CA ASP A 65 4.27 3.07 -13.11
C ASP A 65 5.43 3.95 -13.61
N THR A 66 5.40 5.27 -13.40
CA THR A 66 6.43 6.17 -13.97
C THR A 66 7.02 7.16 -12.97
N GLY A 67 6.34 7.43 -11.85
CA GLY A 67 6.67 8.52 -10.93
C GLY A 67 6.55 9.91 -11.55
N GLY A 68 5.85 10.03 -12.68
CA GLY A 68 5.83 11.25 -13.48
C GLY A 68 5.14 12.45 -12.83
N LEU A 69 4.49 12.29 -11.67
CA LEU A 69 3.95 13.40 -10.88
C LEU A 69 4.86 13.78 -9.70
N SER A 70 5.72 12.87 -9.22
CA SER A 70 6.58 13.08 -8.06
C SER A 70 8.08 13.12 -8.42
N LEU A 71 8.75 11.97 -8.50
CA LEU A 71 10.22 11.83 -8.55
C LEU A 71 10.75 11.14 -9.81
N SER A 72 9.94 11.08 -10.88
CA SER A 72 10.30 10.55 -12.20
C SER A 72 10.78 9.09 -12.21
N ARG A 73 10.39 8.30 -11.22
CA ARG A 73 10.66 6.85 -11.12
C ARG A 73 9.47 6.12 -10.53
N SER A 74 9.20 4.92 -11.04
CA SER A 74 8.06 4.12 -10.58
C SER A 74 8.19 3.75 -9.10
N HIS A 75 7.05 3.58 -8.42
CA HIS A 75 7.05 3.19 -7.00
C HIS A 75 7.73 1.83 -6.76
N PRO A 76 7.57 0.81 -7.63
CA PRO A 76 8.34 -0.42 -7.53
C PRO A 76 9.86 -0.22 -7.63
N GLU A 77 10.34 0.71 -8.46
CA GLU A 77 11.77 1.01 -8.58
C GLU A 77 12.31 1.73 -7.35
N LEU A 78 11.57 2.72 -6.83
CA LEU A 78 11.90 3.42 -5.59
C LEU A 78 11.89 2.47 -4.38
N PHE A 79 10.97 1.51 -4.34
CA PHE A 79 10.98 0.45 -3.32
C PHE A 79 12.27 -0.38 -3.40
N ASN A 80 12.67 -0.82 -4.60
CA ASN A 80 13.90 -1.59 -4.78
C ASN A 80 15.15 -0.79 -4.45
N GLU A 81 15.15 0.53 -4.64
CA GLU A 81 16.22 1.43 -4.19
C GLU A 81 16.33 1.48 -2.67
N MET A 82 15.20 1.64 -1.98
CA MET A 82 15.15 1.53 -0.52
C MET A 82 15.72 0.18 -0.04
N MET A 83 15.41 -0.92 -0.74
CA MET A 83 15.94 -2.25 -0.43
C MET A 83 17.46 -2.36 -0.66
N ARG A 84 17.98 -1.78 -1.74
CA ARG A 84 19.43 -1.69 -1.98
C ARG A 84 20.14 -0.88 -0.90
N GLY A 85 19.53 0.23 -0.46
CA GLY A 85 20.06 1.06 0.63
C GLY A 85 20.14 0.33 1.97
N LEU A 86 19.28 -0.67 2.20
CA LEU A 86 19.39 -1.56 3.37
C LEU A 86 20.50 -2.61 3.24
N GLY A 87 21.09 -2.76 2.06
CA GLY A 87 22.16 -3.70 1.73
C GLY A 87 21.70 -5.00 1.07
N TYR A 88 20.45 -5.08 0.60
CA TYR A 88 19.96 -6.26 -0.09
C TYR A 88 20.38 -6.28 -1.57
N HIS A 89 20.64 -7.46 -2.10
CA HIS A 89 20.91 -7.64 -3.52
C HIS A 89 19.61 -7.63 -4.33
N ALA A 90 19.65 -7.05 -5.53
CA ALA A 90 18.49 -6.98 -6.42
C ALA A 90 17.87 -8.37 -6.72
N LYS A 91 18.70 -9.40 -6.85
CA LYS A 91 18.25 -10.79 -7.05
C LYS A 91 17.34 -11.31 -5.94
N GLU A 92 17.48 -10.79 -4.72
CA GLU A 92 16.63 -11.18 -3.58
C GLU A 92 15.19 -10.69 -3.75
N PHE A 93 14.94 -9.72 -4.64
CA PHE A 93 13.61 -9.15 -4.90
C PHE A 93 13.03 -9.51 -6.27
N GLN A 94 13.73 -10.32 -7.06
CA GLN A 94 13.27 -10.78 -8.38
C GLN A 94 12.35 -12.02 -8.24
N ASP A 95 12.85 -13.10 -7.62
CA ASP A 95 12.17 -14.40 -7.55
C ASP A 95 11.60 -14.72 -6.16
N ILE A 96 10.79 -13.80 -5.64
CA ILE A 96 10.24 -13.92 -4.28
C ILE A 96 9.24 -15.07 -4.18
N GLN A 97 9.50 -15.99 -3.25
CA GLN A 97 8.55 -17.02 -2.88
C GLN A 97 7.57 -16.50 -1.84
N LEU A 98 6.30 -16.37 -2.23
CA LEU A 98 5.24 -15.96 -1.31
C LEU A 98 4.97 -17.05 -0.27
N LEU A 99 4.92 -16.64 1.00
CA LEU A 99 4.41 -17.45 2.10
C LEU A 99 2.95 -17.86 1.81
N PRO A 100 2.46 -18.98 2.37
CA PRO A 100 1.10 -19.45 2.09
C PRO A 100 0.00 -18.41 2.37
N ALA A 101 0.14 -17.63 3.46
CA ALA A 101 -0.83 -16.58 3.78
C ALA A 101 -0.72 -15.37 2.84
N SER A 102 0.50 -14.95 2.51
CA SER A 102 0.76 -13.90 1.52
C SER A 102 0.20 -14.25 0.15
N ARG A 103 0.40 -15.49 -0.31
CA ARG A 103 -0.14 -16.00 -1.58
C ARG A 103 -1.67 -15.99 -1.59
N ARG A 104 -2.33 -16.37 -0.50
CA ARG A 104 -3.79 -16.29 -0.40
C ARG A 104 -4.31 -14.85 -0.51
N TYR A 105 -3.63 -13.90 0.13
CA TYR A 105 -4.00 -12.49 0.05
C TYR A 105 -3.72 -11.93 -1.35
N ARG A 106 -2.56 -12.22 -1.95
CA ARG A 106 -2.25 -11.89 -3.34
C ARG A 106 -3.31 -12.41 -4.32
N ASN A 107 -3.66 -13.69 -4.24
CA ASN A 107 -4.70 -14.29 -5.08
C ASN A 107 -6.09 -13.65 -4.87
N TRP A 108 -6.33 -13.03 -3.72
CA TRP A 108 -7.54 -12.23 -3.49
C TRP A 108 -7.45 -10.88 -4.19
N LEU A 109 -6.30 -10.19 -4.11
CA LEU A 109 -6.05 -8.95 -4.85
C LEU A 109 -6.16 -9.14 -6.36
N ASP A 110 -5.63 -10.24 -6.90
CA ASP A 110 -5.80 -10.60 -8.31
C ASP A 110 -7.27 -10.78 -8.70
N ARG A 111 -8.05 -11.49 -7.88
CA ARG A 111 -9.48 -11.74 -8.14
C ARG A 111 -10.32 -10.48 -8.01
N VAL A 112 -10.06 -9.66 -6.99
CA VAL A 112 -10.88 -8.47 -6.72
C VAL A 112 -10.59 -7.34 -7.71
N SER A 113 -9.34 -7.19 -8.15
CA SER A 113 -8.96 -6.22 -9.19
C SER A 113 -9.56 -6.56 -10.56
N ALA A 114 -9.82 -7.84 -10.83
CA ALA A 114 -10.49 -8.32 -12.05
C ALA A 114 -12.02 -8.46 -11.92
N ASN A 115 -12.63 -7.95 -10.84
CA ASN A 115 -14.08 -8.04 -10.65
C ASN A 115 -14.81 -7.18 -11.69
N ARG A 116 -15.87 -7.74 -12.32
CA ARG A 116 -16.73 -7.01 -13.26
C ARG A 116 -17.41 -5.80 -12.64
N ASP A 117 -17.81 -5.91 -11.37
CA ASP A 117 -18.24 -4.74 -10.61
C ASP A 117 -17.00 -3.98 -10.14
N TRP A 118 -16.54 -3.07 -10.97
CA TRP A 118 -15.31 -2.31 -10.77
C TRP A 118 -15.27 -1.58 -9.43
N VAL A 119 -16.43 -1.19 -8.86
CA VAL A 119 -16.53 -0.51 -7.55
C VAL A 119 -15.96 -1.39 -6.44
N ILE A 120 -16.13 -2.72 -6.56
CA ILE A 120 -15.60 -3.69 -5.61
C ILE A 120 -14.07 -3.74 -5.66
N GLY A 121 -13.50 -3.74 -6.87
CA GLY A 121 -12.06 -3.68 -7.09
C GLY A 121 -11.48 -2.36 -6.62
N ALA A 122 -12.05 -1.23 -7.05
CA ALA A 122 -11.63 0.10 -6.66
C ALA A 122 -11.64 0.28 -5.14
N ALA A 123 -12.72 -0.10 -4.44
CA ALA A 123 -12.75 -0.04 -2.97
C ALA A 123 -11.65 -0.91 -2.32
N ALA A 124 -11.39 -2.11 -2.84
CA ALA A 124 -10.34 -2.96 -2.28
C ALA A 124 -8.93 -2.38 -2.48
N LEU A 125 -8.65 -1.73 -3.60
CA LEU A 125 -7.30 -1.26 -3.93
C LEU A 125 -7.07 0.19 -3.44
N THR A 126 -7.96 1.12 -3.76
CA THR A 126 -7.76 2.55 -3.46
C THR A 126 -8.21 2.95 -2.07
N ILE A 127 -9.22 2.28 -1.49
CA ILE A 127 -9.61 2.52 -0.09
C ILE A 127 -8.86 1.58 0.85
N PHE A 128 -8.80 0.27 0.55
CA PHE A 128 -8.19 -0.66 1.50
C PHE A 128 -6.67 -0.74 1.39
N VAL A 129 -6.09 -0.99 0.20
CA VAL A 129 -4.63 -1.19 0.08
C VAL A 129 -3.87 0.11 0.34
N GLU A 130 -4.20 1.20 -0.35
CA GLU A 130 -3.60 2.52 -0.15
C GLU A 130 -3.97 3.18 1.18
N GLY A 131 -5.17 2.88 1.70
CA GLY A 131 -5.68 3.51 2.91
C GLY A 131 -4.97 3.09 4.20
N SER A 132 -5.39 3.65 5.31
CA SER A 132 -4.75 3.50 6.62
C SER A 132 -5.76 3.51 7.75
N ILE A 133 -5.30 3.22 8.98
CA ILE A 133 -6.13 3.40 10.17
C ILE A 133 -6.58 4.87 10.35
N ASN A 134 -5.84 5.82 9.80
CA ASN A 134 -6.08 7.26 9.95
C ASN A 134 -7.15 7.80 8.99
N ASP A 135 -7.66 7.01 8.04
CA ASP A 135 -8.51 7.52 6.95
C ASP A 135 -9.77 8.22 7.46
N ARG A 136 -10.37 7.73 8.55
CA ARG A 136 -11.53 8.42 9.15
C ARG A 136 -11.18 9.84 9.55
N ARG A 137 -10.02 10.04 10.19
CA ARG A 137 -9.55 11.37 10.56
C ARG A 137 -9.26 12.20 9.31
N GLU A 138 -8.54 11.66 8.34
CA GLU A 138 -8.18 12.39 7.10
C GLU A 138 -9.40 12.83 6.26
N ILE A 139 -10.52 12.09 6.34
CA ILE A 139 -11.78 12.45 5.68
C ILE A 139 -12.46 13.64 6.39
N HIS A 140 -12.44 13.67 7.73
CA HIS A 140 -13.07 14.74 8.51
C HIS A 140 -12.16 15.97 8.65
N GLU A 141 -10.85 15.74 8.73
CA GLU A 141 -9.80 16.73 8.96
C GLU A 141 -8.68 16.48 7.93
N PRO A 142 -8.87 16.97 6.68
CA PRO A 142 -7.85 16.89 5.63
C PRO A 142 -6.48 17.37 6.07
N SER A 143 -5.46 16.53 5.95
CA SER A 143 -4.07 16.99 6.03
C SER A 143 -3.78 18.01 4.93
N LYS A 144 -3.08 19.09 5.27
CA LYS A 144 -2.56 20.03 4.29
C LYS A 144 -1.36 19.41 3.54
N PRO A 145 -1.09 19.84 2.29
CA PRO A 145 0.17 19.51 1.62
C PRO A 145 1.35 19.86 2.53
N LYS A 146 2.28 18.92 2.69
CA LYS A 146 3.48 19.12 3.51
C LYS A 146 4.51 19.93 2.74
N THR A 147 5.20 20.81 3.45
CA THR A 147 6.37 21.52 2.93
C THR A 147 7.54 20.56 2.77
N GLN A 148 8.54 20.93 1.95
CA GLN A 148 9.75 20.12 1.78
C GLN A 148 10.45 19.84 3.13
N SER A 149 10.50 20.82 4.04
CA SER A 149 11.12 20.64 5.35
C SER A 149 10.39 19.58 6.19
N GLU A 150 9.06 19.62 6.22
CA GLU A 150 8.26 18.63 6.95
C GLU A 150 8.43 17.22 6.35
N ILE A 151 8.54 17.11 5.02
CA ILE A 151 8.82 15.83 4.35
C ILE A 151 10.20 15.30 4.76
N GLU A 152 11.23 16.13 4.74
CA GLU A 152 12.58 15.71 5.15
C GLU A 152 12.64 15.34 6.63
N ASP A 153 11.86 16.00 7.50
CA ASP A 153 11.77 15.62 8.91
C ASP A 153 11.11 14.25 9.09
N ILE A 154 10.08 13.92 8.30
CA ILE A 154 9.48 12.57 8.27
C ILE A 154 10.52 11.54 7.81
N VAL A 155 11.27 11.84 6.76
CA VAL A 155 12.32 10.96 6.23
C VAL A 155 13.40 10.69 7.29
N ARG A 156 13.91 11.73 7.97
CA ARG A 156 14.91 11.59 9.04
C ARG A 156 14.39 10.78 10.23
N GLN A 157 13.10 10.89 10.52
CA GLN A 157 12.46 10.16 11.61
C GLN A 157 12.02 8.73 11.23
N HIS A 158 12.13 8.36 9.96
CA HIS A 158 11.68 7.07 9.46
C HIS A 158 12.40 5.91 10.20
N PRO A 159 11.69 4.83 10.63
CA PRO A 159 12.29 3.75 11.40
C PRO A 159 13.51 3.09 10.74
N LEU A 160 13.51 2.96 9.40
CA LEU A 160 14.65 2.40 8.68
C LEU A 160 15.92 3.26 8.79
N VAL A 161 15.77 4.59 8.84
CA VAL A 161 16.89 5.51 9.07
C VAL A 161 17.33 5.41 10.52
N ARG A 162 16.39 5.59 11.46
CA ARG A 162 16.69 5.67 12.90
C ARG A 162 17.28 4.40 13.49
N TYR A 163 16.82 3.23 13.02
CA TYR A 163 17.11 1.96 13.69
C TYR A 163 17.85 0.94 12.83
N HIS A 164 17.83 1.10 11.50
CA HIS A 164 18.40 0.12 10.57
C HIS A 164 19.53 0.66 9.69
N GLY A 165 19.94 1.91 9.92
CA GLY A 165 21.10 2.53 9.27
C GLY A 165 20.90 2.79 7.77
N LEU A 166 19.64 2.88 7.31
CA LEU A 166 19.34 3.29 5.94
C LEU A 166 19.72 4.76 5.75
N SER A 167 20.41 5.09 4.65
CA SER A 167 20.61 6.49 4.28
C SER A 167 19.25 7.15 3.96
N PRO A 168 18.94 8.35 4.49
CA PRO A 168 17.80 9.16 4.06
C PRO A 168 17.67 9.34 2.55
N ASP A 169 18.78 9.29 1.81
CA ASP A 169 18.79 9.42 0.34
C ASP A 169 18.10 8.24 -0.34
N CYS A 170 17.95 7.10 0.34
CA CYS A 170 17.27 5.91 -0.18
C CYS A 170 15.76 5.89 0.12
N LEU A 171 15.19 6.98 0.64
CA LEU A 171 13.77 7.08 1.02
C LEU A 171 12.93 7.93 0.06
N ASP A 172 13.30 7.96 -1.22
CA ASP A 172 12.54 8.65 -2.25
C ASP A 172 11.11 8.11 -2.41
N LEU A 173 10.86 6.83 -2.14
CA LEU A 173 9.49 6.31 -2.07
C LEU A 173 8.65 7.02 -1.01
N VAL A 174 9.23 7.26 0.18
CA VAL A 174 8.54 7.97 1.27
C VAL A 174 8.30 9.42 0.87
N ARG A 175 9.27 10.07 0.22
CA ARG A 175 9.10 11.43 -0.33
C ARG A 175 7.98 11.49 -1.35
N ALA A 176 7.97 10.57 -2.33
CA ALA A 176 6.92 10.47 -3.34
C ALA A 176 5.53 10.33 -2.70
N HIS A 177 5.38 9.43 -1.73
CA HIS A 177 4.13 9.30 -0.98
C HIS A 177 3.75 10.60 -0.28
N GLN A 178 4.66 11.27 0.44
CA GLN A 178 4.29 12.53 1.11
C GLN A 178 3.88 13.67 0.16
N LEU A 179 4.36 13.68 -1.09
CA LEU A 179 3.99 14.68 -2.10
C LEU A 179 2.56 14.49 -2.63
N VAL A 180 2.05 13.26 -2.66
CA VAL A 180 0.75 12.92 -3.30
C VAL A 180 -0.32 12.37 -2.34
N GLU A 181 0.07 11.90 -1.15
CA GLU A 181 -0.77 11.14 -0.21
C GLU A 181 -1.97 11.90 0.33
N ALA A 182 -1.85 13.22 0.53
CA ALA A 182 -2.97 14.04 1.00
C ALA A 182 -4.16 14.05 0.00
N GLY A 183 -3.87 14.02 -1.31
CA GLY A 183 -4.89 14.01 -2.35
C GLY A 183 -5.47 12.62 -2.62
N HIS A 184 -4.61 11.61 -2.77
CA HIS A 184 -5.03 10.27 -3.23
C HIS A 184 -6.07 9.61 -2.31
N ARG A 185 -5.92 9.75 -0.99
CA ARG A 185 -6.87 9.14 -0.05
C ARG A 185 -8.25 9.78 -0.13
N GLN A 186 -8.33 11.10 -0.26
CA GLN A 186 -9.61 11.79 -0.35
C GLN A 186 -10.30 11.50 -1.67
N ASP A 187 -9.53 11.51 -2.76
CA ASP A 187 -10.01 11.18 -4.10
C ASP A 187 -10.63 9.77 -4.13
N ALA A 188 -9.99 8.78 -3.48
CA ALA A 188 -10.51 7.43 -3.40
C ALA A 188 -11.90 7.35 -2.73
N TYR A 189 -12.10 8.06 -1.61
CA TYR A 189 -13.39 8.09 -0.91
C TYR A 189 -14.44 8.92 -1.65
N ALA A 190 -14.05 10.10 -2.14
CA ALA A 190 -14.92 10.98 -2.92
C ALA A 190 -15.44 10.30 -4.19
N MET A 191 -14.65 9.41 -4.78
CA MET A 191 -15.03 8.60 -5.94
C MET A 191 -16.04 7.50 -5.58
N ILE A 192 -15.79 6.72 -4.53
CA ILE A 192 -16.57 5.51 -4.25
C ILE A 192 -17.86 5.79 -3.50
N LEU A 193 -17.87 6.75 -2.57
CA LEU A 193 -19.02 7.00 -1.70
C LEU A 193 -20.29 7.41 -2.47
N PRO A 194 -20.25 8.31 -3.48
CA PRO A 194 -21.43 8.68 -4.25
C PRO A 194 -22.03 7.51 -5.02
N LEU A 195 -21.19 6.57 -5.45
CA LEU A 195 -21.58 5.41 -6.25
C LEU A 195 -22.08 4.24 -5.41
N THR A 196 -21.95 4.32 -4.08
CA THR A 196 -22.35 3.28 -3.13
C THR A 196 -23.54 3.75 -2.29
N ARG A 197 -24.52 4.44 -2.89
CA ARG A 197 -25.73 4.87 -2.18
C ARG A 197 -26.80 3.79 -2.05
N GLU A 198 -26.81 2.82 -2.96
CA GLU A 198 -27.76 1.71 -2.94
C GLU A 198 -27.39 0.68 -1.85
N PRO A 199 -28.34 0.24 -1.00
CA PRO A 199 -28.06 -0.68 0.12
C PRO A 199 -27.34 -1.97 -0.30
N LYS A 200 -27.75 -2.59 -1.42
CA LYS A 200 -27.12 -3.80 -1.93
C LYS A 200 -25.65 -3.59 -2.30
N ARG A 201 -25.33 -2.44 -2.89
CA ARG A 201 -23.97 -2.09 -3.28
C ARG A 201 -23.12 -1.74 -2.06
N GLN A 202 -23.68 -1.05 -1.07
CA GLN A 202 -23.02 -0.84 0.22
C GLN A 202 -22.65 -2.16 0.89
N GLU A 203 -23.59 -3.09 0.95
CA GLU A 203 -23.38 -4.40 1.54
C GLU A 203 -22.26 -5.16 0.81
N ALA A 204 -22.27 -5.16 -0.54
CA ALA A 204 -21.24 -5.80 -1.34
C ALA A 204 -19.84 -5.20 -1.12
N VAL A 205 -19.73 -3.86 -1.08
CA VAL A 205 -18.47 -3.16 -0.79
C VAL A 205 -18.00 -3.46 0.63
N LEU A 206 -18.88 -3.41 1.63
CA LEU A 206 -18.53 -3.72 3.01
C LEU A 206 -18.10 -5.18 3.18
N ALA A 207 -18.77 -6.12 2.51
CA ALA A 207 -18.38 -7.52 2.50
C ALA A 207 -16.99 -7.71 1.86
N CYS A 208 -16.73 -7.03 0.75
CA CYS A 208 -15.41 -6.99 0.13
C CYS A 208 -14.33 -6.48 1.10
N LEU A 209 -14.52 -5.29 1.69
CA LEU A 209 -13.53 -4.69 2.60
C LEU A 209 -13.32 -5.53 3.88
N LYS A 210 -14.37 -6.15 4.43
CA LYS A 210 -14.27 -7.09 5.57
C LYS A 210 -13.43 -8.31 5.19
N LYS A 211 -13.63 -8.86 4.00
CA LYS A 211 -12.85 -10.00 3.50
C LYS A 211 -11.39 -9.62 3.23
N THR A 212 -11.16 -8.46 2.60
CA THR A 212 -9.81 -7.91 2.38
C THR A 212 -9.09 -7.72 3.70
N LEU A 213 -9.75 -7.11 4.71
CA LEU A 213 -9.19 -6.96 6.06
C LEU A 213 -8.82 -8.31 6.68
N HIS A 214 -9.72 -9.29 6.62
CA HIS A 214 -9.45 -10.61 7.18
C HIS A 214 -8.22 -11.26 6.55
N LEU A 215 -8.13 -11.24 5.21
CA LEU A 215 -7.01 -11.84 4.49
C LEU A 215 -5.71 -11.07 4.70
N TRP A 216 -5.78 -9.73 4.76
CA TRP A 216 -4.64 -8.88 5.09
C TRP A 216 -4.11 -9.20 6.49
N LEU A 217 -4.98 -9.33 7.50
CA LEU A 217 -4.56 -9.71 8.86
C LEU A 217 -3.87 -11.09 8.88
N ARG A 218 -4.41 -12.07 8.14
CA ARG A 218 -3.78 -13.40 8.01
C ARG A 218 -2.44 -13.35 7.30
N TYR A 219 -2.32 -12.52 6.26
CA TYR A 219 -1.05 -12.24 5.59
C TYR A 219 -0.02 -11.68 6.56
N ARG A 220 -0.39 -10.65 7.34
CA ARG A 220 0.49 -10.02 8.33
C ARG A 220 0.85 -10.95 9.48
N ASP A 221 -0.08 -11.81 9.92
CA ASP A 221 0.24 -12.89 10.85
C ASP A 221 1.31 -13.80 10.26
N GLY A 222 1.15 -14.26 9.01
CA GLY A 222 2.11 -15.14 8.35
C GLY A 222 3.52 -14.52 8.26
N VAL A 223 3.61 -13.24 7.91
CA VAL A 223 4.88 -12.50 7.89
C VAL A 223 5.47 -12.40 9.29
N ALA A 224 4.69 -12.00 10.30
CA ALA A 224 5.17 -11.88 11.68
C ALA A 224 5.74 -13.20 12.21
N HIS A 225 5.06 -14.33 11.98
CA HIS A 225 5.54 -15.65 12.39
C HIS A 225 6.82 -16.05 11.64
N ALA A 226 6.91 -15.76 10.33
CA ALA A 226 8.13 -16.03 9.55
C ALA A 226 9.32 -15.18 10.03
N CYS A 227 9.06 -13.98 10.54
CA CYS A 227 10.05 -13.15 11.23
C CYS A 227 10.31 -13.61 12.68
N GLY A 228 9.70 -14.69 13.17
CA GLY A 228 9.90 -15.20 14.53
C GLY A 228 9.18 -14.43 15.63
N LEU A 229 8.29 -13.49 15.29
CA LEU A 229 7.48 -12.75 16.25
C LEU A 229 6.34 -13.62 16.79
N LYS A 230 6.04 -13.46 18.07
CA LYS A 230 4.93 -14.16 18.75
C LYS A 230 3.95 -13.16 19.30
N LYS A 231 2.65 -13.44 19.10
CA LYS A 231 1.59 -12.68 19.73
C LYS A 231 1.61 -13.02 21.22
N ARG A 232 1.81 -12.00 22.06
CA ARG A 232 1.69 -12.12 23.52
C ARG A 232 0.23 -12.26 23.91
#